data_AF-A0A7Y8SXC7-F1
#
_entry.id   AF-A0A7Y8SXC7-F1
#
_cell.length_a   1.000
_cell.length_b   1.000
_cell.length_c   1.000
_cell.angle_alpha   90.00
_cell.angle_beta   90.00
_cell.angle_gamma   90.00
#
_symmetry.space_group_name_H-M   'P 1'
#
loop_
_entity.id
_entity.type
_entity.pdbx_description
1 polymer ?
#
loop_
_entity_poly.entity_id
_entity_poly.type
_entity_poly.pdbx_seq_one_letter_code
_entity_poly.pdbx_strand_id
1 'polypeptide(L)'
;MALTNKEASLVLGMAARGDNDHDIAAWFGVNQGRIAEVKKGDYGVSAAPAVELPPAGPPGVKGRRLKGAVDSVLKTLQEKGSEGVAESIERLSEALACYNRNEA
;
A
#
# COMPACT_ATOMS: atom_id res chain seq x y z
N MET A 1 -15.91 -4.53 8.75
CA MET A 1 -15.42 -4.94 7.42
C MET A 1 -14.45 -6.09 7.62
N ALA A 2 -14.59 -7.18 6.86
CA ALA A 2 -13.73 -8.37 7.00
C ALA A 2 -12.57 -8.28 5.99
N LEU A 3 -11.37 -8.67 6.41
CA LEU A 3 -10.22 -8.79 5.51
C LEU A 3 -10.42 -9.96 4.56
N THR A 4 -10.03 -9.79 3.31
CA THR A 4 -9.98 -10.86 2.31
C THR A 4 -8.81 -11.81 2.59
N ASN A 5 -8.84 -13.01 1.99
CA ASN A 5 -7.73 -13.97 2.10
C ASN A 5 -6.39 -13.40 1.61
N LYS A 6 -6.41 -12.55 0.58
CA LYS A 6 -5.21 -11.85 0.08
C LYS A 6 -4.67 -10.85 1.10
N GLU A 7 -5.54 -10.06 1.71
CA GLU A 7 -5.14 -9.12 2.76
C GLU A 7 -4.65 -9.86 4.01
N ALA A 8 -5.29 -10.96 4.40
CA ALA A 8 -4.82 -11.81 5.49
C ALA A 8 -3.42 -12.38 5.22
N SER A 9 -3.14 -12.83 3.99
CA SER A 9 -1.80 -13.26 3.57
C SER A 9 -0.75 -12.14 3.70
N LEU A 10 -1.10 -10.90 3.30
CA LEU A 10 -0.23 -9.73 3.46
C LEU A 10 -0.02 -9.38 4.94
N VAL A 11 -1.06 -9.41 5.77
CA VAL A 11 -0.97 -9.18 7.22
C VAL A 11 -0.02 -10.18 7.87
N LEU A 12 -0.14 -11.48 7.54
CA LEU A 12 0.75 -12.52 8.06
C LEU A 12 2.20 -12.29 7.62
N GLY A 13 2.44 -11.89 6.37
CA GLY A 13 3.77 -11.56 5.88
C GLY A 13 4.38 -10.33 6.56
N MET A 14 3.59 -9.27 6.78
CA MET A 14 4.03 -8.08 7.53
C MET A 14 4.33 -8.41 8.99
N ALA A 15 3.49 -9.23 9.65
CA ALA A 15 3.74 -9.69 11.00
C ALA A 15 5.00 -10.56 11.09
N ALA A 16 5.23 -11.45 10.13
CA ALA A 16 6.44 -12.29 10.06
C ALA A 16 7.71 -11.46 9.82
N ARG A 17 7.60 -10.32 9.12
CA ARG A 17 8.69 -9.35 8.97
C ARG A 17 9.00 -8.58 10.26
N GLY A 18 8.09 -8.57 11.24
CA GLY A 18 8.24 -7.88 12.52
C GLY A 18 7.58 -6.49 12.59
N ASP A 19 6.67 -6.19 11.67
CA ASP A 19 5.96 -4.91 11.64
C ASP A 19 5.03 -4.75 12.87
N ASN A 20 4.79 -3.50 13.29
CA ASN A 20 3.89 -3.17 14.39
C ASN A 20 2.42 -3.38 14.00
N ASP A 21 1.61 -3.99 14.87
CA ASP A 21 0.19 -4.28 14.59
C ASP A 21 -0.64 -3.01 14.30
N HIS A 22 -0.30 -1.85 14.87
CA HIS A 22 -0.94 -0.57 14.54
C HIS A 22 -0.67 -0.14 13.11
N ASP A 23 0.57 -0.31 12.65
CA ASP A 23 0.99 0.07 11.32
C ASP A 23 0.35 -0.85 10.28
N ILE A 24 0.34 -2.16 10.55
CA ILE A 24 -0.37 -3.16 9.75
C ILE A 24 -1.86 -2.79 9.68
N ALA A 25 -2.50 -2.51 10.81
CA ALA A 25 -3.91 -2.15 10.86
C ALA A 25 -4.23 -0.89 10.03
N ALA A 26 -3.36 0.11 10.08
CA ALA A 26 -3.47 1.33 9.27
C ALA A 26 -3.36 1.02 7.77
N TRP A 27 -2.62 -0.02 7.35
CA TRP A 27 -2.56 -0.42 5.95
C TRP A 27 -3.92 -0.79 5.37
N PHE A 28 -4.72 -1.51 6.15
CA PHE A 28 -6.00 -2.08 5.74
C PHE A 28 -7.23 -1.32 6.25
N GLY A 29 -7.05 -0.22 7.00
CA GLY A 29 -8.15 0.57 7.56
C GLY A 29 -8.99 -0.21 8.58
N VAL A 30 -8.34 -1.08 9.37
CA VAL A 30 -8.98 -1.92 10.39
C VAL A 30 -8.42 -1.62 11.78
N ASN A 31 -9.02 -2.21 12.81
CA ASN A 31 -8.51 -2.13 14.18
C ASN A 31 -7.45 -3.21 14.46
N GLN A 32 -6.53 -2.95 15.39
CA GLN A 32 -5.47 -3.91 15.80
C GLN A 32 -6.01 -5.28 16.27
N GLY A 33 -7.22 -5.31 16.84
CA GLY A 33 -7.88 -6.56 17.21
C GLY A 33 -8.12 -7.48 16.00
N ARG A 34 -8.39 -6.91 14.83
CA ARG A 34 -8.52 -7.67 13.58
C ARG A 34 -7.18 -8.25 13.13
N ILE A 35 -6.09 -7.54 13.34
CA ILE A 35 -4.74 -8.03 13.06
C ILE A 35 -4.39 -9.19 14.00
N ALA A 36 -4.72 -9.07 15.29
CA ALA A 36 -4.56 -10.14 16.26
C ALA A 36 -5.39 -11.39 15.91
N GLU A 37 -6.63 -11.22 15.42
CA GLU A 37 -7.46 -12.32 14.91
C GLU A 37 -6.82 -13.01 13.70
N VAL A 38 -6.23 -12.26 12.75
CA VAL A 38 -5.52 -12.86 11.60
C VAL A 38 -4.28 -13.62 12.04
N LYS A 39 -3.51 -13.08 12.99
CA LYS A 39 -2.31 -13.75 13.53
C LYS A 39 -2.63 -15.01 14.32
N LYS A 40 -3.78 -15.03 15.01
CA LYS A 40 -4.24 -16.16 15.83
C LYS A 40 -5.00 -17.21 15.01
N GLY A 41 -5.71 -16.77 13.98
CA GLY A 41 -6.63 -17.60 13.21
C GLY A 41 -5.92 -18.39 12.12
N ASP A 42 -6.28 -19.67 12.00
CA ASP A 42 -6.00 -20.48 10.82
C ASP A 42 -6.86 -19.99 9.64
N TYR A 43 -6.55 -18.82 9.08
CA TYR A 43 -7.17 -18.34 7.83
C TYR A 43 -6.91 -19.30 6.64
N GLY A 44 -6.10 -20.36 6.83
CA GLY A 44 -5.74 -21.32 5.81
C GLY A 44 -4.89 -20.71 4.69
N VAL A 45 -4.37 -19.50 4.91
CA VAL A 45 -3.54 -18.75 3.96
C VAL A 45 -2.11 -18.68 4.48
N SER A 46 -1.15 -18.79 3.56
CA SER A 46 0.25 -18.59 3.89
C SER A 46 0.62 -17.11 3.90
N ALA A 47 1.66 -16.76 4.63
CA ALA A 47 2.23 -15.42 4.61
C ALA A 47 2.71 -15.05 3.19
N ALA A 48 2.39 -13.83 2.74
CA ALA A 48 2.85 -13.31 1.47
C ALA A 48 4.38 -13.13 1.48
N PRO A 49 5.06 -13.34 0.34
CA PRO A 49 6.51 -13.18 0.24
C PRO A 49 6.92 -11.70 0.39
N ALA A 50 8.14 -11.47 0.88
CA ALA A 50 8.63 -10.12 1.20
C ALA A 50 8.56 -9.11 0.04
N VAL A 51 8.67 -9.58 -1.21
CA VAL A 51 8.57 -8.76 -2.44
C VAL A 51 7.17 -8.19 -2.68
N GLU A 52 6.13 -8.83 -2.13
CA GLU A 52 4.74 -8.40 -2.27
C GLU A 52 4.26 -7.53 -1.11
N LEU A 53 5.03 -7.47 -0.02
CA LEU A 53 4.63 -6.72 1.17
C LEU A 53 4.75 -5.21 0.90
N PRO A 54 3.83 -4.40 1.44
CA PRO A 54 4.04 -2.97 1.48
C PRO A 54 5.29 -2.63 2.30
N PRO A 55 5.85 -1.40 2.18
CA PRO A 55 6.92 -0.94 3.06
C PRO A 55 6.55 -1.07 4.54
N ALA A 56 7.55 -1.36 5.38
CA ALA A 56 7.35 -1.41 6.83
C ALA A 56 6.97 -0.02 7.38
N GLY A 57 6.21 -0.02 8.47
CA GLY A 57 5.68 1.21 9.10
C GLY A 57 4.29 1.61 8.57
N PRO A 58 3.68 2.65 9.15
CA PRO A 58 2.32 3.04 8.82
C PRO A 58 2.26 3.65 7.41
N PRO A 59 1.15 3.46 6.68
CA PRO A 59 0.96 4.11 5.41
C PRO A 59 0.74 5.61 5.64
N GLY A 60 1.80 6.41 5.52
CA GLY A 60 1.61 7.85 5.38
C GLY A 60 0.69 8.10 4.18
N VAL A 61 -0.55 8.55 4.41
CA VAL A 61 -1.62 8.60 3.38
C VAL A 61 -1.13 9.35 2.13
N LYS A 62 -0.42 10.46 2.34
CA LYS A 62 0.21 11.25 1.27
C LYS A 62 1.29 10.48 0.52
N GLY A 63 2.18 9.80 1.24
CA GLY A 63 3.24 8.97 0.66
C GLY A 63 2.68 7.80 -0.16
N ARG A 64 1.64 7.12 0.34
CA ARG A 64 0.95 6.05 -0.40
C ARG A 64 0.33 6.55 -1.70
N ARG A 65 -0.40 7.68 -1.64
CA ARG A 65 -1.02 8.29 -2.83
C ARG A 65 0.03 8.71 -3.85
N LEU A 66 1.11 9.35 -3.40
CA LEU A 66 2.22 9.74 -4.26
C LEU A 66 2.88 8.51 -4.90
N LYS A 67 3.17 7.46 -4.12
CA LYS A 67 3.71 6.21 -4.67
C LYS A 67 2.81 5.62 -5.75
N GLY A 68 1.50 5.54 -5.50
CA GLY A 68 0.54 5.03 -6.50
C GLY A 68 0.51 5.86 -7.79
N ALA A 69 0.64 7.18 -7.69
CA ALA A 69 0.75 8.05 -8.85
C ALA A 69 2.06 7.81 -9.62
N VAL A 70 3.19 7.64 -8.92
CA VAL A 70 4.48 7.31 -9.53
C VAL A 70 4.45 5.95 -10.23
N ASP A 71 3.87 4.92 -9.61
CA ASP A 71 3.71 3.60 -10.22
C ASP A 71 2.89 3.68 -11.52
N SER A 72 1.81 4.46 -11.52
CA SER A 72 0.99 4.70 -12.71
C SER A 72 1.77 5.41 -13.81
N VAL A 73 2.57 6.42 -13.47
CA VAL A 73 3.39 7.19 -14.41
C VAL A 73 4.48 6.31 -15.02
N LEU A 74 5.17 5.50 -14.21
CA LEU A 74 6.16 4.55 -14.70
C LEU A 74 5.53 3.58 -15.71
N LYS A 75 4.34 3.07 -15.42
CA LYS A 75 3.59 2.21 -16.34
C LYS A 75 3.26 2.93 -17.66
N THR A 76 2.75 4.15 -17.60
CA THR A 76 2.46 4.97 -18.79
C THR A 76 3.71 5.19 -19.64
N LEU A 77 4.84 5.53 -19.02
CA LEU A 77 6.11 5.74 -19.74
C LEU A 77 6.66 4.43 -20.34
N GLN A 78 6.49 3.29 -19.66
CA GLN A 78 6.91 1.98 -20.17
C GLN A 78 6.06 1.53 -21.36
N GLU A 79 4.75 1.78 -21.33
CA GLU A 79 3.81 1.34 -22.37
C GLU A 79 3.76 2.28 -23.58
N LYS A 80 3.82 3.60 -23.37
CA LYS A 80 3.65 4.62 -24.41
C LYS A 80 4.96 5.31 -24.82
N GLY A 81 6.06 5.10 -24.08
CA GLY A 81 7.34 5.74 -24.36
C GLY A 81 7.23 7.27 -24.41
N SER A 82 7.77 7.88 -25.47
CA SER A 82 7.75 9.34 -25.68
C SER A 82 6.35 9.94 -25.81
N GLU A 83 5.36 9.17 -26.27
CA GLU A 83 3.97 9.63 -26.41
C GLU A 83 3.29 9.82 -25.04
N GLY A 84 3.74 9.08 -24.03
CA GLY A 84 3.22 9.16 -22.67
C GLY A 84 3.79 10.31 -21.83
N VAL A 85 4.74 11.09 -22.35
CA VAL A 85 5.48 12.10 -21.55
C VAL A 85 4.55 13.23 -21.10
N ALA A 86 3.70 13.77 -21.97
CA ALA A 86 2.80 14.86 -21.62
C ALA A 86 1.80 14.45 -20.52
N GLU A 87 1.15 13.29 -20.69
CA GLU A 87 0.25 12.69 -19.69
C GLU A 87 0.97 12.43 -18.35
N SER A 88 2.21 11.96 -18.41
CA SER A 88 3.02 11.68 -17.23
C SER A 88 3.39 12.95 -16.46
N ILE A 89 3.74 14.03 -17.16
CA ILE A 89 4.05 15.33 -16.54
C ILE A 89 2.81 15.91 -15.85
N GLU A 90 1.65 15.87 -16.53
CA GLU A 90 0.39 16.31 -15.95
C GLU A 90 0.06 15.52 -14.68
N ARG A 91 0.13 14.19 -14.77
CA ARG A 91 -0.18 13.31 -13.65
C ARG A 91 0.76 13.48 -12.45
N LEU A 92 2.06 13.67 -12.70
CA LEU A 92 3.03 13.97 -11.64
C LEU A 92 2.77 15.33 -11.00
N SER A 93 2.42 16.35 -11.80
CA SER A 93 2.11 17.69 -11.31
C SER A 93 0.89 17.69 -10.39
N GLU A 94 -0.17 16.96 -10.77
CA GLU A 94 -1.34 16.74 -9.92
C GLU A 94 -0.99 16.00 -8.62
N ALA A 95 -0.17 14.95 -8.72
CA ALA A 95 0.24 14.16 -7.56
C ALA A 95 1.05 14.99 -6.57
N LEU A 96 1.96 15.86 -7.06
CA LEU A 96 2.72 16.80 -6.23
C LEU A 96 1.80 17.84 -5.58
N ALA A 97 0.85 18.41 -6.32
CA ALA A 97 -0.14 19.32 -5.74
C ALA A 97 -0.98 18.62 -4.66
N CYS A 98 -1.36 17.36 -4.86
CA CYS A 98 -2.05 16.54 -3.86
C CYS A 98 -1.19 16.30 -2.60
N TYR A 99 0.08 15.94 -2.77
CA TYR A 99 1.00 15.72 -1.66
C TYR A 99 1.22 17.00 -0.82
N ASN A 100 1.37 18.14 -1.49
CA ASN A 100 1.64 19.43 -0.86
C ASN A 100 0.41 20.07 -0.20
N ARG A 101 -0.81 19.62 -0.51
CA ARG A 101 -2.01 20.11 0.15
C ARG A 101 -1.93 19.86 1.65
N ASN A 102 -2.27 20.86 2.45
CA ASN A 102 -2.46 20.62 3.88
C ASN A 102 -3.74 19.82 4.06
N GLU A 103 -3.63 18.62 4.62
CA GLU A 103 -4.77 17.74 4.88
C GLU A 103 -4.90 17.70 6.40
N ALA A 104 -6.06 18.14 6.90
CA ALA A 104 -6.39 18.15 8.32
C ALA A 104 -6.73 16.74 8.82
#